data_AF-A0A2M7VH09-F1
#
_entry.id   AF-A0A2M7VH09-F1
#
_cell.length_a   1.000
_cell.length_b   1.000
_cell.length_c   1.000
_cell.angle_alpha   90.00
_cell.angle_beta   90.00
_cell.angle_gamma   90.00
#
_symmetry.space_group_name_H-M   'P 1'
#
loop_
_entity.id
_entity.type
_entity.pdbx_description
1 polymer ?
#
loop_
_entity_poly.entity_id
_entity_poly.type
_entity_poly.pdbx_seq_one_letter_code
_entity_poly.pdbx_strand_id
1 'polypeptide(L)'
;MLDYKLFGTVVGYLVPIAIFWLGAIILFPPKGGVKMARFVGIGLFFIFFPALIHLFIPSDAARAAAANGEGGGIFGYLVSNPLRSSVGTFPAFVILIAVVLISIMITFNLSLSQIFGLKTASNSDSDEDEVPGGVRIHRQGQGD
;
A
#
# COMPACT_ATOMS: atom_id res chain seq x y z
N MET A 1 -18.62 8.97 -18.64
CA MET A 1 -17.39 8.32 -19.12
C MET A 1 -16.23 8.92 -18.33
N LEU A 2 -15.47 8.12 -17.59
CA LEU A 2 -14.22 8.61 -16.97
C LEU A 2 -13.27 9.00 -18.10
N ASP A 3 -12.85 10.27 -18.13
CA ASP A 3 -11.94 10.77 -19.15
C ASP A 3 -10.55 10.17 -18.88
N TYR A 4 -10.14 9.18 -19.69
CA TYR A 4 -8.89 8.42 -19.52
C TYR A 4 -7.65 9.32 -19.55
N LYS A 5 -7.80 10.57 -20.03
CA LYS A 5 -6.77 11.61 -20.02
C LYS A 5 -6.21 11.93 -18.63
N LEU A 6 -6.99 11.72 -17.58
CA LEU A 6 -6.55 12.00 -16.21
C LEU A 6 -5.37 11.12 -15.78
N PHE A 7 -5.50 9.80 -15.98
CA PHE A 7 -4.52 8.80 -15.53
C PHE A 7 -3.68 8.23 -16.68
N GLY A 8 -4.00 8.60 -17.91
CA GLY A 8 -3.47 8.02 -19.13
C GLY A 8 -4.16 6.72 -19.51
N THR A 9 -3.97 6.27 -20.74
CA THR A 9 -4.66 5.09 -21.29
C THR A 9 -4.43 3.83 -20.45
N VAL A 10 -3.18 3.56 -20.03
CA VAL A 10 -2.84 2.32 -19.31
C VAL A 10 -3.44 2.30 -17.90
N VAL A 11 -3.24 3.36 -17.12
CA VAL A 11 -3.74 3.40 -15.74
C VAL A 11 -5.26 3.62 -15.71
N GLY A 12 -5.82 4.32 -16.70
CA GLY A 12 -7.26 4.49 -16.87
C GLY A 12 -8.03 3.17 -16.90
N TYR A 13 -7.46 2.10 -17.48
CA TYR A 13 -8.07 0.76 -17.45
C TYR A 13 -7.89 0.03 -16.11
N LEU A 14 -6.89 0.39 -15.30
CA LEU A 14 -6.70 -0.17 -13.96
C LEU A 14 -7.67 0.43 -12.93
N VAL A 15 -8.09 1.69 -13.13
CA VAL A 15 -9.06 2.38 -12.24
C VAL A 15 -10.34 1.57 -12.01
N PRO A 16 -11.10 1.11 -13.03
CA PRO A 16 -12.32 0.34 -12.81
C PRO A 16 -12.06 -0.99 -12.10
N ILE A 17 -10.94 -1.65 -12.38
CA ILE A 17 -10.55 -2.90 -11.71
C ILE A 17 -10.31 -2.64 -10.21
N ALA A 18 -9.61 -1.58 -9.86
CA ALA A 18 -9.36 -1.24 -8.47
C ALA A 18 -10.62 -0.79 -7.74
N ILE A 19 -11.50 -0.03 -8.38
CA ILE A 19 -12.80 0.35 -7.81
C ILE A 19 -13.65 -0.91 -7.57
N PHE A 20 -13.70 -1.82 -8.54
CA PHE A 20 -14.43 -3.08 -8.40
C PHE A 20 -13.87 -3.92 -7.24
N TRP A 21 -12.55 -4.06 -7.15
CA TRP A 21 -11.89 -4.78 -6.07
C TRP A 21 -12.14 -4.12 -4.70
N LEU A 22 -12.10 -2.79 -4.63
CA LEU A 22 -12.39 -2.05 -3.41
C LEU A 22 -13.86 -2.23 -2.98
N GLY A 23 -14.79 -2.21 -3.94
CA GLY A 23 -16.20 -2.51 -3.71
C GLY A 23 -16.40 -3.94 -3.18
N ALA A 24 -15.70 -4.93 -3.76
CA ALA A 24 -15.74 -6.31 -3.29
C ALA A 24 -15.21 -6.46 -1.85
N ILE A 25 -14.14 -5.76 -1.49
CA ILE A 25 -13.59 -5.75 -0.13
C ILE A 25 -14.56 -5.13 0.87
N ILE A 26 -15.26 -4.06 0.48
CA ILE A 26 -16.24 -3.40 1.35
C ILE A 26 -17.47 -4.29 1.55
N LEU A 27 -17.92 -4.97 0.49
CA LEU A 27 -19.08 -5.87 0.53
C LEU A 27 -18.78 -7.18 1.28
N PHE A 28 -17.55 -7.68 1.16
CA PHE A 28 -17.06 -8.88 1.83
C PHE A 28 -15.84 -8.52 2.71
N PRO A 29 -16.07 -7.82 3.84
CA PRO A 29 -14.98 -7.34 4.68
C PRO A 29 -14.20 -8.54 5.24
N PRO A 30 -12.85 -8.51 5.16
CA PRO A 30 -12.03 -9.52 5.81
C PRO A 30 -12.22 -9.49 7.33
N LYS A 31 -11.96 -10.62 8.00
CA LYS A 31 -12.03 -10.72 9.47
C LYS A 31 -11.11 -9.65 10.09
N GLY A 32 -11.69 -8.67 10.78
CA GLY A 32 -10.98 -7.49 11.30
C GLY A 32 -11.31 -6.16 10.60
N GLY A 33 -12.20 -6.17 9.59
CA GLY A 33 -12.69 -4.96 8.93
C GLY A 33 -11.72 -4.37 7.90
N VAL A 34 -12.15 -3.31 7.22
CA VAL A 34 -11.33 -2.59 6.24
C VAL A 34 -10.57 -1.47 6.94
N LYS A 35 -9.24 -1.58 6.98
CA LYS A 35 -8.38 -0.54 7.58
C LYS A 35 -8.32 0.70 6.69
N MET A 36 -8.36 1.89 7.30
CA MET A 36 -8.23 3.17 6.59
C MET A 36 -6.92 3.25 5.78
N ALA A 37 -5.85 2.65 6.28
CA ALA A 37 -4.57 2.54 5.57
C ALA A 37 -4.72 1.96 4.16
N ARG A 38 -5.62 0.99 3.94
CA ARG A 38 -5.84 0.38 2.63
C ARG A 38 -6.26 1.39 1.57
N PHE A 39 -7.16 2.31 1.95
CA PHE A 39 -7.61 3.39 1.07
C PHE A 39 -6.48 4.37 0.76
N VAL A 40 -5.63 4.67 1.74
CA VAL A 40 -4.44 5.51 1.55
C VAL A 40 -3.48 4.85 0.56
N GLY A 41 -3.21 3.55 0.71
CA GLY A 41 -2.37 2.80 -0.22
C GLY A 41 -2.88 2.85 -1.66
N ILE A 42 -4.18 2.65 -1.85
CA ILE A 42 -4.83 2.74 -3.17
C ILE A 42 -4.69 4.16 -3.75
N GLY A 43 -4.97 5.18 -2.95
CA GLY A 43 -4.81 6.57 -3.36
C GLY A 43 -3.39 6.91 -3.81
N LEU A 44 -2.39 6.49 -3.02
CA LEU A 44 -0.99 6.64 -3.39
C LEU A 44 -0.67 5.91 -4.69
N PHE A 45 -1.13 4.67 -4.85
CA PHE A 45 -0.87 3.90 -6.07
C PHE A 45 -1.40 4.64 -7.31
N PHE A 46 -2.63 5.15 -7.26
CA PHE A 46 -3.24 5.86 -8.38
C PHE A 46 -2.65 7.23 -8.68
N ILE A 47 -1.89 7.83 -7.75
CA ILE A 47 -1.17 9.08 -7.99
C ILE A 47 0.23 8.81 -8.54
N PHE A 48 0.98 7.89 -7.91
CA PHE A 48 2.39 7.69 -8.19
C PHE A 48 2.66 6.69 -9.32
N PHE A 49 1.77 5.73 -9.56
CA PHE A 49 1.93 4.80 -10.67
C PHE A 49 1.83 5.49 -12.04
N PRO A 50 0.84 6.37 -12.33
CA PRO A 50 0.87 7.17 -13.55
C PRO A 50 2.13 8.04 -13.67
N ALA A 51 2.61 8.61 -12.55
CA ALA A 51 3.81 9.44 -12.55
C ALA A 51 5.06 8.65 -12.99
N LEU A 52 5.19 7.41 -12.53
CA LEU A 52 6.25 6.50 -12.95
C LEU A 52 6.23 6.27 -14.47
N ILE A 53 5.04 6.03 -15.04
CA ILE A 53 4.87 5.84 -16.48
C ILE A 53 5.19 7.12 -17.26
N HIS A 54 4.73 8.27 -16.77
CA HIS A 54 4.90 9.56 -17.44
C HIS A 54 6.33 10.10 -17.38
N LEU A 55 7.14 9.65 -16.41
CA LEU A 55 8.51 10.11 -16.19
C LEU A 55 9.42 9.96 -17.43
N PHE A 56 9.19 8.92 -18.23
CA PHE A 56 10.02 8.59 -19.39
C PHE A 56 9.68 9.39 -20.64
N ILE A 57 8.65 10.24 -20.59
CA ILE A 57 8.30 11.11 -21.71
C ILE A 57 9.27 12.30 -21.74
N PRO A 58 9.88 12.64 -22.89
CA PRO A 58 10.73 13.82 -23.05
C PRO A 58 10.03 15.11 -22.55
N SER A 59 10.78 16.00 -21.89
CA SER A 59 10.21 17.14 -21.16
C SER A 59 9.52 18.16 -22.07
N ASP A 60 10.03 18.29 -23.29
CA ASP A 60 9.48 19.08 -24.39
C ASP A 60 8.12 18.55 -24.87
N ALA A 61 7.92 17.22 -24.86
CA ALA A 61 6.67 16.58 -25.26
C ALA A 61 5.71 16.29 -24.09
N ALA A 62 6.19 16.25 -22.85
CA ALA A 62 5.46 15.75 -21.69
C ALA A 62 4.10 16.41 -21.47
N ARG A 63 4.02 17.75 -21.59
CA ARG A 63 2.76 18.48 -21.42
C ARG A 63 1.74 18.13 -22.51
N ALA A 64 2.18 18.05 -23.77
CA ALA A 64 1.31 17.72 -24.90
C ALA A 64 0.82 16.27 -24.80
N ALA A 65 1.72 15.34 -24.46
CA ALA A 65 1.40 13.94 -24.19
C ALA A 65 0.35 13.81 -23.07
N ALA A 66 0.49 14.56 -21.98
CA ALA A 66 -0.48 14.59 -20.88
C ALA A 66 -1.87 15.07 -21.34
N ALA A 67 -1.94 16.13 -22.14
CA ALA A 67 -3.20 16.67 -22.68
C ALA A 67 -3.92 15.67 -23.61
N ASN A 68 -3.16 14.82 -24.29
CA ASN A 68 -3.68 13.75 -25.15
C ASN A 68 -4.02 12.47 -24.39
N GLY A 69 -3.70 12.39 -23.09
CA GLY A 69 -3.90 11.18 -22.28
C GLY A 69 -2.86 10.08 -22.50
N GLU A 70 -1.69 10.43 -23.03
CA GLU A 70 -0.58 9.51 -23.24
C GLU A 70 0.23 9.30 -21.94
N GLY A 71 0.96 8.18 -21.89
CA GLY A 71 1.72 7.79 -20.69
C GLY A 71 0.84 7.71 -19.45
N GLY A 72 1.20 8.47 -18.42
CA GLY A 72 0.43 8.60 -17.17
C GLY A 72 -0.59 9.74 -17.14
N GLY A 73 -0.91 10.35 -18.29
CA GLY A 73 -1.88 11.44 -18.38
C GLY A 73 -1.52 12.67 -17.54
N ILE A 74 -2.55 13.43 -17.15
CA ILE A 74 -2.40 14.69 -16.41
C ILE A 74 -1.80 14.46 -15.02
N PHE A 75 -2.29 13.47 -14.26
CA PHE A 75 -1.75 13.17 -12.92
C PHE A 75 -0.29 12.73 -12.99
N GLY A 76 0.03 11.90 -13.99
CA GLY A 76 1.40 11.47 -14.20
C GLY A 76 2.35 12.63 -14.47
N TYR A 77 1.95 13.57 -15.34
CA TYR A 77 2.71 14.79 -15.61
C TYR A 77 2.88 15.69 -14.39
N LEU A 78 1.80 15.94 -13.64
CA LEU A 78 1.80 16.83 -12.48
C LEU A 78 2.77 16.39 -11.38
N VAL A 79 3.00 15.09 -11.25
CA VAL A 79 3.90 14.54 -10.23
C VAL A 79 5.30 14.30 -10.81
N SER A 80 5.41 13.72 -12.01
CA SER A 80 6.72 13.34 -12.57
C SER A 80 7.54 14.54 -13.04
N ASN A 81 6.88 15.58 -13.58
CA ASN A 81 7.56 16.75 -14.12
C ASN A 81 8.33 17.56 -13.05
N PRO A 82 7.72 17.97 -11.91
CA PRO A 82 8.46 18.68 -10.87
C PRO A 82 9.53 17.79 -10.23
N LEU A 83 9.28 16.48 -10.10
CA LEU A 83 10.28 15.56 -9.54
C LEU A 83 11.49 15.43 -10.46
N ARG A 84 11.27 15.23 -11.76
CA ARG A 84 12.32 15.19 -12.77
C ARG A 84 13.08 16.51 -12.84
N SER A 85 12.42 17.66 -12.79
CA SER A 85 13.09 18.96 -12.85
C SER A 85 13.92 19.26 -11.60
N SER A 86 13.55 18.68 -10.45
CA SER A 86 14.23 18.94 -9.17
C SER A 86 15.44 18.04 -8.95
N VAL A 87 15.33 16.74 -9.28
CA VAL A 87 16.38 15.74 -8.96
C VAL A 87 16.91 14.99 -10.18
N GLY A 88 16.39 15.26 -11.38
CA GLY A 88 16.72 14.52 -12.60
C GLY A 88 15.93 13.22 -12.76
N THR A 89 15.99 12.64 -13.97
CA THR A 89 15.17 11.48 -14.34
C THR A 89 15.50 10.22 -13.53
N PHE A 90 16.79 9.91 -13.32
CA PHE A 90 17.19 8.67 -12.64
C PHE A 90 16.83 8.68 -11.15
N PRO A 91 17.14 9.73 -10.36
CA PRO A 91 16.70 9.79 -8.96
C PRO A 91 15.17 9.84 -8.82
N ALA A 92 14.48 10.56 -9.72
CA ALA A 92 13.01 10.58 -9.75
C ALA A 92 12.42 9.18 -9.96
N PHE A 93 13.03 8.38 -10.84
CA PHE A 93 12.63 6.99 -11.08
C PHE A 93 12.73 6.14 -9.82
N VAL A 94 13.86 6.22 -9.09
CA VAL A 94 14.09 5.47 -7.85
C VAL A 94 13.08 5.86 -6.77
N ILE A 95 12.76 7.15 -6.63
CA ILE A 95 11.76 7.63 -5.69
C ILE A 95 10.37 7.10 -6.06
N LEU A 96 9.99 7.23 -7.33
CA LEU A 96 8.66 6.83 -7.81
C LEU A 96 8.45 5.31 -7.67
N ILE A 97 9.44 4.49 -8.01
CA ILE A 97 9.31 3.04 -7.83
C ILE A 97 9.18 2.67 -6.35
N ALA A 98 9.94 3.31 -5.47
CA ALA A 98 9.84 3.07 -4.03
C ALA A 98 8.45 3.42 -3.48
N VAL A 99 7.90 4.58 -3.84
CA VAL A 99 6.56 5.00 -3.41
C VAL A 99 5.47 4.08 -3.97
N VAL A 100 5.59 3.64 -5.23
CA VAL A 100 4.67 2.66 -5.82
C VAL A 100 4.71 1.35 -5.02
N LEU A 101 5.90 0.84 -4.69
CA LEU A 101 6.01 -0.39 -3.89
C LEU A 101 5.41 -0.22 -2.50
N ILE A 102 5.70 0.89 -1.80
CA ILE A 102 5.11 1.22 -0.50
C ILE A 102 3.58 1.26 -0.60
N SER A 103 3.03 1.88 -1.66
CA SER A 103 1.58 1.96 -1.87
C SER A 103 0.92 0.60 -2.04
N ILE A 104 1.58 -0.32 -2.76
CA ILE A 104 1.15 -1.71 -2.92
C ILE A 104 1.18 -2.42 -1.57
N MET A 105 2.28 -2.31 -0.82
CA MET A 105 2.39 -2.92 0.49
C MET A 105 1.28 -2.49 1.45
N ILE A 106 1.00 -1.19 1.50
CA ILE A 106 -0.09 -0.64 2.31
C ILE A 106 -1.45 -1.18 1.83
N THR A 107 -1.69 -1.24 0.51
CA THR A 107 -2.94 -1.71 -0.11
C THR A 107 -3.24 -3.18 0.20
N PHE A 108 -2.21 -4.01 0.27
CA PHE A 108 -2.35 -5.43 0.58
C PHE A 108 -2.06 -5.77 2.04
N ASN A 109 -1.76 -4.75 2.88
CA ASN A 109 -1.30 -4.93 4.26
C ASN A 109 -0.15 -5.96 4.35
N LEU A 110 0.75 -5.94 3.36
CA LEU A 110 1.91 -6.83 3.31
C LEU A 110 3.01 -6.25 4.18
N SER A 111 3.58 -7.08 5.07
CA SER A 111 4.83 -6.74 5.75
C SER A 111 6.03 -7.19 4.92
N LEU A 112 7.15 -6.46 5.03
CA LEU A 112 8.43 -6.89 4.43
C LEU A 112 8.83 -8.30 4.92
N SER A 113 8.52 -8.63 6.18
CA SER A 113 8.78 -9.95 6.77
C SER A 113 8.00 -11.08 6.07
N GLN A 114 6.77 -10.83 5.62
CA GLN A 114 6.01 -11.82 4.83
C GLN A 114 6.57 -12.00 3.43
N ILE A 115 7.06 -10.93 2.79
CA ILE A 115 7.59 -10.98 1.41
C ILE A 115 8.97 -11.64 1.38
N PHE A 116 9.85 -11.32 2.33
CA PHE A 116 11.23 -11.83 2.38
C PHE A 116 11.39 -13.10 3.24
N GLY A 117 10.29 -13.66 3.74
CA GLY A 117 10.33 -14.88 4.57
C GLY A 117 11.16 -14.73 5.85
N LEU A 118 11.40 -13.50 6.30
CA LEU A 118 12.07 -13.23 7.55
C LEU A 118 11.10 -13.66 8.67
N LYS A 119 11.20 -14.92 9.09
CA LYS A 119 10.69 -15.34 10.39
C LYS A 119 11.44 -14.52 11.43
N THR A 120 10.85 -13.41 11.87
CA THR A 120 11.25 -12.77 13.11
C THR A 120 11.03 -13.79 14.21
N ALA A 121 12.09 -14.49 14.59
CA ALA A 121 12.14 -15.22 15.85
C ALA A 121 12.31 -14.17 16.97
N SER A 122 11.19 -13.69 17.52
CA SER A 122 11.04 -12.97 18.80
C SER A 122 9.61 -12.39 18.84
N ASN A 123 8.72 -12.65 19.80
CA ASN A 123 8.74 -13.38 21.06
C ASN A 123 7.40 -14.14 21.19
N SER A 124 7.45 -15.47 21.29
CA SER A 124 6.55 -16.19 22.19
C SER A 124 7.25 -16.16 23.55
N ASP A 125 6.76 -15.34 24.47
CA ASP A 125 6.90 -15.50 25.93
C ASP A 125 6.19 -14.34 26.63
N SER A 126 4.91 -14.55 26.91
CA SER A 126 4.18 -14.07 28.11
C SER A 126 2.75 -14.60 28.07
N ASP A 127 2.63 -15.92 28.04
CA ASP A 127 1.49 -16.64 28.61
C ASP A 127 2.06 -17.62 29.66
N GLU A 128 2.80 -17.09 30.64
CA GLU A 128 2.92 -17.73 31.94
C GLU A 128 1.73 -17.24 32.79
N ASP A 129 0.63 -17.97 32.76
CA ASP A 129 -0.39 -17.95 33.82
C ASP A 129 -1.18 -19.27 33.79
N GLU A 130 -0.46 -20.40 33.90
CA GLU A 130 -1.03 -21.62 34.45
C GLU A 130 0.08 -22.41 35.16
N VAL A 131 0.37 -22.04 36.41
CA VAL A 131 1.15 -22.89 37.31
C VAL A 131 0.28 -24.10 37.66
N PRO A 132 0.66 -25.35 37.35
CA PRO A 132 0.00 -26.54 37.90
C PRO A 132 0.54 -26.75 39.33
N GLY A 133 0.25 -25.79 40.20
CA GLY A 133 0.66 -25.77 41.60
C GLY A 133 -0.42 -26.38 42.47
N GLY A 134 -0.63 -27.69 42.34
CA GLY A 134 -1.47 -28.45 43.26
C GLY A 134 -0.83 -28.50 44.64
N VAL A 135 -1.12 -27.52 45.50
CA VAL A 135 -0.91 -27.64 46.95
C VAL A 135 -2.17 -27.14 47.66
N ARG A 136 -3.04 -28.09 48.00
CA ARG A 136 -4.17 -27.83 48.91
C ARG A 136 -3.64 -27.87 50.34
N ILE A 137 -3.54 -26.72 50.99
CA ILE A 137 -3.43 -26.63 52.45
C ILE A 137 -4.78 -26.16 52.99
N HIS A 138 -5.58 -27.10 53.49
CA HIS A 138 -6.61 -26.80 54.47
C HIS A 138 -6.12 -27.30 55.83
N ARG A 139 -5.48 -26.37 56.56
CA ARG A 139 -5.25 -26.48 57.99
C ARG A 139 -6.55 -26.05 58.67
N GLN A 140 -7.32 -27.01 59.17
CA GLN A 140 -8.33 -26.73 60.18
C GLN A 140 -8.05 -27.63 61.38
N GLY A 141 -7.40 -27.04 62.38
CA GLY A 141 -7.30 -27.62 63.70
C GLY A 141 -8.51 -27.20 64.53
N GLN A 142 -9.17 -28.20 65.11
CA GLN A 142 -9.89 -28.20 66.38
C GLN A 142 -9.81 -29.68 66.82
N GLY A 143 -9.20 -30.07 67.93
CA GLY A 143 -9.11 -29.36 69.20
C GLY A 143 -10.30 -29.78 70.04
N ASP A 144 -10.07 -30.86 70.80
CA ASP A 144 -10.76 -31.37 72.00
C ASP A 144 -12.13 -32.05 71.84
#